data_AF-A0A4P2Q8H9-F1
#
_entry.id   AF-A0A4P2Q8H9-F1
#
_cell.length_a   1.000
_cell.length_b   1.000
_cell.length_c   1.000
_cell.angle_alpha   90.00
_cell.angle_beta   90.00
_cell.angle_gamma   90.00
#
_symmetry.space_group_name_H-M   'P 1'
#
loop_
_entity.id
_entity.type
_entity.pdbx_description
1 polymer ?
#
loop_
_entity_poly.entity_id
_entity_poly.type
_entity_poly.pdbx_seq_one_letter_code
_entity_poly.pdbx_strand_id
1 'polypeptide(L)'
;MQTINKTLRRCGVELRETGNEGGYPVFTMVSLFRGNQGRPKNLIFASPVKPDLRFRDAVNNDIEIVANADRVLVYDRPIGTDGLRWRDLQSWWADAYGIASEEESKRTLYRRLKESLPEESPPQRLLFRAFFESFRSEVPALPALLPEVWLHWDPKTVRERGPDALARFRMDFLLLLPANVRIVIEVDGKSHYTDENGRACATKYAAMMAADRDLRLAGYDVYRFGAVELESDDDVKRVKDFFAALFKKYGVTAER
;
A
#
# COMPACT_ATOMS: atom_id res chain seq x y z
N MET A 1 5.81 25.77 20.31
CA MET A 1 5.66 25.10 18.99
C MET A 1 6.40 25.83 17.86
N GLN A 2 6.12 27.12 17.58
CA GLN A 2 6.79 27.87 16.50
C GLN A 2 8.33 27.93 16.60
N THR A 3 8.88 28.09 17.80
CA THR A 3 10.35 28.12 18.01
C THR A 3 11.03 26.80 17.66
N ILE A 4 10.40 25.67 18.01
CA ILE A 4 10.91 24.32 17.73
C ILE A 4 10.77 24.01 16.23
N ASN A 5 9.61 24.31 15.65
CA ASN A 5 9.35 24.08 14.22
C ASN A 5 10.27 24.89 13.30
N LYS A 6 10.76 26.06 13.72
CA LYS A 6 11.76 26.84 12.95
C LYS A 6 13.04 26.04 12.68
N THR A 7 13.50 25.27 13.67
CA THR A 7 14.69 24.42 13.53
C THR A 7 14.34 23.11 12.85
N LEU A 8 13.26 22.43 13.26
CA LEU A 8 12.80 21.17 12.68
C LEU A 8 12.54 21.27 11.17
N ARG A 9 12.02 22.41 10.69
CA ARG A 9 11.77 22.66 9.27
C ARG A 9 13.03 22.59 8.42
N ARG A 10 14.18 22.98 8.96
CA ARG A 10 15.49 22.85 8.27
C ARG A 10 15.92 21.39 8.12
N CYS A 11 15.42 20.52 8.99
CA CYS A 11 15.59 19.07 8.94
C CYS A 11 14.45 18.37 8.18
N GLY A 12 13.52 19.13 7.59
CA GLY A 12 12.42 18.56 6.82
C GLY A 12 11.33 17.88 7.64
N VAL A 13 11.18 18.26 8.90
CA VAL A 13 10.12 17.77 9.80
C VAL A 13 9.43 18.95 10.48
N GLU A 14 8.20 18.76 10.92
CA GLU A 14 7.55 19.70 11.83
C GLU A 14 6.77 18.94 12.90
N LEU A 15 6.71 19.50 14.09
CA LEU A 15 5.81 19.05 15.13
C LEU A 15 4.40 19.57 14.80
N ARG A 16 3.42 18.68 14.66
CA ARG A 16 2.02 19.02 14.39
C ARG A 16 1.14 18.41 15.47
N GLU A 17 0.14 19.17 15.92
CA GLU A 17 -0.92 18.64 16.78
C GLU A 17 -1.77 17.69 15.96
N THR A 18 -1.87 16.44 16.40
CA THR A 18 -2.51 15.37 15.63
C THR A 18 -3.64 14.67 16.37
N GLY A 19 -3.83 14.98 17.66
CA GLY A 19 -4.89 14.39 18.45
C GLY A 19 -5.01 15.04 19.82
N ASN A 20 -5.88 14.47 20.64
CA ASN A 20 -6.09 14.85 22.03
C ASN A 20 -6.21 13.57 22.86
N GLU A 21 -5.46 13.46 23.94
CA GLU A 21 -5.49 12.34 24.87
C GLU A 21 -5.68 12.87 26.29
N GLY A 22 -6.80 12.50 26.93
CA GLY A 22 -7.11 12.94 28.29
C GLY A 22 -7.25 14.46 28.45
N GLY A 23 -7.61 15.19 27.39
CA GLY A 23 -7.71 16.66 27.39
C GLY A 23 -6.41 17.36 26.96
N TYR A 24 -5.32 16.63 26.77
CA TYR A 24 -4.02 17.18 26.36
C TYR A 24 -3.76 16.99 24.87
N PRO A 25 -3.26 18.02 24.16
CA PRO A 25 -2.92 17.90 22.75
C PRO A 25 -1.75 16.94 22.55
N VAL A 26 -1.95 15.95 21.68
CA VAL A 26 -0.93 15.00 21.24
C VAL A 26 -0.26 15.56 19.99
N PHE A 27 1.07 15.59 20.02
CA PHE A 27 1.88 16.09 18.91
C PHE A 27 2.71 14.98 18.29
N THR A 28 2.72 14.89 16.96
CA THR A 28 3.66 14.03 16.23
C THR A 28 4.59 14.85 15.36
N MET A 29 5.80 14.32 15.15
CA MET A 29 6.68 14.82 14.09
C MET A 29 6.19 14.30 12.75
N VAL A 30 5.85 15.21 11.86
CA VAL A 30 5.47 14.91 10.47
C VAL A 30 6.60 15.35 9.54
N SER A 31 6.90 14.55 8.53
CA SER A 31 7.85 14.98 7.48
C SER A 31 7.21 16.08 6.63
N LEU A 32 8.00 17.09 6.29
CA LEU A 32 7.62 18.16 5.35
C LEU A 32 7.91 17.75 3.90
N PHE A 33 8.86 16.85 3.69
CA PHE A 33 9.22 16.34 2.37
C PHE A 33 8.22 15.31 1.86
N ARG A 34 7.63 14.54 2.77
CA ARG A 34 6.40 13.77 2.50
C ARG A 34 5.26 14.76 2.68
N GLY A 35 4.94 15.51 1.61
CA GLY A 35 4.02 16.65 1.67
C GLY A 35 2.69 16.36 2.37
N ASN A 36 1.83 17.37 2.47
CA ASN A 36 0.45 17.26 2.99
C ASN A 36 -0.45 16.44 2.03
N GLN A 37 0.00 15.24 1.67
CA GLN A 37 -0.71 14.19 0.98
C GLN A 37 -1.87 13.87 1.92
N GLY A 38 -3.04 14.45 1.65
CA GLY A 38 -4.21 14.32 2.53
C GLY A 38 -4.45 12.87 2.94
N ARG A 39 -5.14 12.67 4.06
CA ARG A 39 -5.57 11.33 4.48
C ARG A 39 -6.21 10.64 3.27
N PRO A 40 -5.76 9.44 2.87
CA PRO A 40 -6.35 8.73 1.74
C PRO A 40 -7.86 8.67 1.96
N LYS A 41 -8.64 9.26 1.04
CA LYS A 41 -10.09 9.35 1.20
C LYS A 41 -10.76 8.00 0.94
N ASN A 42 -10.32 7.31 -0.13
CA ASN A 42 -10.71 5.96 -0.47
C ASN A 42 -9.49 5.18 -0.96
N LEU A 43 -9.33 3.94 -0.49
CA LEU A 43 -8.25 3.05 -0.89
C LEU A 43 -8.82 1.87 -1.66
N ILE A 44 -8.40 1.74 -2.92
CA ILE A 44 -8.89 0.71 -3.83
C ILE A 44 -7.82 -0.37 -3.96
N PHE A 45 -8.14 -1.60 -3.58
CA PHE A 45 -7.16 -2.69 -3.49
C PHE A 45 -7.80 -4.05 -3.75
N ALA A 46 -6.96 -5.09 -3.74
CA ALA A 46 -7.33 -6.47 -3.98
C ALA A 46 -8.10 -6.65 -5.30
N SER A 47 -7.63 -5.95 -6.35
CA SER A 47 -8.22 -5.99 -7.69
C SER A 47 -7.20 -6.26 -8.79
N PRO A 48 -7.21 -7.48 -9.38
CA PRO A 48 -6.26 -7.84 -10.43
C PRO A 48 -6.53 -7.09 -11.75
N VAL A 49 -7.75 -6.60 -11.95
CA VAL A 49 -8.16 -5.86 -13.16
C VAL A 49 -8.42 -4.41 -12.79
N LYS A 50 -8.16 -3.48 -13.72
CA LYS A 50 -8.50 -2.08 -13.50
C LYS A 50 -9.99 -1.93 -13.13
N PRO A 51 -10.32 -1.36 -11.97
CA PRO A 51 -11.70 -1.12 -11.60
C PRO A 51 -12.28 -0.01 -12.47
N ASP A 52 -13.52 -0.22 -12.95
CA ASP A 52 -14.30 0.84 -13.57
C ASP A 52 -15.00 1.62 -12.45
N LEU A 53 -14.50 2.82 -12.17
CA LEU A 53 -14.95 3.66 -11.06
C LEU A 53 -15.60 4.93 -11.63
N ARG A 54 -16.81 5.25 -11.17
CA ARG A 54 -17.47 6.53 -11.44
C ARG A 54 -17.63 7.31 -10.15
N PHE A 55 -17.39 8.61 -10.22
CA PHE A 55 -17.72 9.51 -9.13
C PHE A 55 -19.22 9.80 -9.17
N ARG A 56 -19.94 9.44 -8.11
CA ARG A 56 -21.32 9.91 -7.89
C ARG A 56 -21.31 11.36 -7.44
N ASP A 57 -20.37 11.71 -6.57
CA ASP A 57 -20.16 13.07 -6.07
C ASP A 57 -18.66 13.37 -5.98
N ALA A 58 -18.18 14.28 -6.82
CA ALA A 58 -16.77 14.69 -6.84
C ALA A 58 -16.35 15.54 -5.63
N VAL A 59 -17.31 16.23 -4.99
CA VAL A 59 -17.06 17.07 -3.81
C VAL A 59 -16.85 16.17 -2.59
N ASN A 60 -17.71 15.17 -2.43
CA ASN A 60 -17.64 14.19 -1.34
C ASN A 60 -16.70 13.01 -1.62
N ASN A 61 -16.24 12.85 -2.87
CA ASN A 61 -15.45 11.72 -3.35
C ASN A 61 -16.19 10.38 -3.20
N ASP A 62 -17.51 10.39 -3.41
CA ASP A 62 -18.31 9.17 -3.43
C ASP A 62 -18.02 8.39 -4.70
N ILE A 63 -17.38 7.23 -4.55
CA ILE A 63 -17.00 6.35 -5.66
C ILE A 63 -18.03 5.24 -5.79
N GLU A 64 -18.56 5.05 -7.00
CA GLU A 64 -19.33 3.89 -7.39
C GLU A 64 -18.48 2.96 -8.26
N ILE A 65 -18.47 1.68 -7.92
CA ILE A 65 -17.89 0.63 -8.78
C ILE A 65 -18.93 0.29 -9.84
N VAL A 66 -18.63 0.63 -11.10
CA VAL A 66 -19.53 0.45 -12.24
C VAL A 66 -19.55 -1.01 -12.70
N ALA A 67 -18.41 -1.70 -12.58
CA ALA A 67 -18.24 -3.09 -12.98
C ALA A 67 -17.22 -3.80 -12.07
N ASN A 68 -17.43 -5.10 -11.85
CA ASN A 68 -16.58 -5.97 -11.01
C ASN A 68 -16.56 -5.60 -9.52
N ALA A 69 -17.69 -5.16 -8.96
CA ALA A 69 -17.81 -4.82 -7.53
C ALA A 69 -17.42 -5.97 -6.59
N ASP A 70 -17.60 -7.22 -7.02
CA ASP A 70 -17.15 -8.42 -6.30
C ASP A 70 -15.62 -8.59 -6.29
N ARG A 71 -14.93 -8.01 -7.29
CA ARG A 71 -13.48 -8.17 -7.52
C ARG A 71 -12.65 -6.99 -7.06
N VAL A 72 -13.23 -6.02 -6.37
CA VAL A 72 -12.54 -4.81 -5.91
C VAL A 72 -12.91 -4.56 -4.45
N LEU A 73 -11.92 -4.22 -3.62
CA LEU A 73 -12.16 -3.72 -2.28
C LEU A 73 -11.94 -2.21 -2.24
N VAL A 74 -12.88 -1.49 -1.61
CA VAL A 74 -12.79 -0.05 -1.40
C VAL A 74 -12.87 0.21 0.10
N TYR A 75 -11.72 0.49 0.71
CA TYR A 75 -11.64 0.89 2.10
C TYR A 75 -11.96 2.38 2.20
N ASP A 76 -13.00 2.68 2.98
CA ASP A 76 -13.68 3.98 3.10
C ASP A 76 -13.59 4.58 4.51
N ARG A 77 -12.88 3.92 5.43
CA ARG A 77 -12.67 4.44 6.79
C ARG A 77 -11.49 5.42 6.83
N PRO A 78 -11.50 6.37 7.78
CA PRO A 78 -10.36 7.24 8.02
C PRO A 78 -9.12 6.44 8.43
N ILE A 79 -7.99 6.72 7.79
CA ILE A 79 -6.69 6.16 8.17
C ILE A 79 -6.03 7.11 9.18
N GLY A 80 -5.74 6.56 10.37
CA GLY A 80 -5.18 7.29 11.50
C GLY A 80 -3.69 7.59 11.37
N THR A 81 -3.13 8.23 12.40
CA THR A 81 -1.68 8.52 12.50
C THR A 81 -0.81 7.28 12.61
N ASP A 82 -1.41 6.15 13.00
CA ASP A 82 -0.79 4.83 13.09
C ASP A 82 -0.70 4.10 11.75
N GLY A 83 -1.18 4.70 10.66
CA GLY A 83 -1.33 4.03 9.38
C GLY A 83 -2.56 3.11 9.36
N LEU A 84 -2.50 2.07 8.53
CA LEU A 84 -3.56 1.05 8.43
C LEU A 84 -3.01 -0.28 8.94
N ARG A 85 -3.39 -0.66 10.17
CA ARG A 85 -2.99 -1.96 10.74
C ARG A 85 -3.91 -3.07 10.26
N TRP A 86 -3.43 -4.31 10.33
CA TRP A 86 -4.24 -5.48 9.98
C TRP A 86 -5.55 -5.55 10.79
N ARG A 87 -5.51 -5.30 12.10
CA ARG A 87 -6.70 -5.32 12.94
C ARG A 87 -7.77 -4.31 12.48
N ASP A 88 -7.35 -3.14 11.98
CA ASP A 88 -8.27 -2.09 11.53
C ASP A 88 -8.92 -2.51 10.20
N LEU A 89 -8.14 -3.13 9.32
CA LEU A 89 -8.64 -3.73 8.08
C LEU A 89 -9.58 -4.92 8.36
N GLN A 90 -9.25 -5.77 9.33
CA GLN A 90 -10.09 -6.90 9.74
C GLN A 90 -11.40 -6.45 10.37
N SER A 91 -11.38 -5.40 11.21
CA SER A 91 -12.59 -4.80 11.76
C SER A 91 -13.47 -4.21 10.66
N TRP A 92 -12.87 -3.47 9.72
CA TRP A 92 -13.60 -2.97 8.54
C TRP A 92 -14.24 -4.09 7.73
N TRP A 93 -13.49 -5.17 7.46
CA TRP A 93 -13.99 -6.33 6.73
C TRP A 93 -15.15 -7.02 7.45
N ALA A 94 -15.05 -7.17 8.77
CA ALA A 94 -16.11 -7.76 9.58
C ALA A 94 -17.41 -6.95 9.48
N ASP A 95 -17.31 -5.63 9.61
CA ASP A 95 -18.47 -4.73 9.57
C ASP A 95 -19.08 -4.65 8.16
N ALA A 96 -18.25 -4.56 7.12
CA ALA A 96 -18.69 -4.45 5.72
C ALA A 96 -19.45 -5.70 5.23
N TYR A 97 -19.14 -6.88 5.79
CA TYR A 97 -19.73 -8.16 5.40
C TYR A 97 -20.57 -8.83 6.50
N GLY A 98 -20.82 -8.14 7.61
CA GLY A 98 -21.65 -8.64 8.72
C GLY A 98 -21.09 -9.90 9.41
N ILE A 99 -19.78 -10.03 9.52
CA ILE A 99 -19.10 -11.21 10.07
C ILE A 99 -18.91 -11.05 11.58
N ALA A 100 -19.60 -11.86 12.38
CA ALA A 100 -19.55 -11.77 13.83
C ALA A 100 -18.28 -12.39 14.46
N SER A 101 -17.70 -13.40 13.83
CA SER A 101 -16.53 -14.11 14.37
C SER A 101 -15.22 -13.44 13.92
N GLU A 102 -14.35 -13.08 14.87
CA GLU A 102 -13.02 -12.54 14.57
C GLU A 102 -12.17 -13.53 13.75
N GLU A 103 -12.18 -14.81 14.10
CA GLU A 103 -11.45 -15.85 13.38
C GLU A 103 -12.00 -16.05 11.96
N GLU A 104 -13.32 -15.97 11.79
CA GLU A 104 -13.92 -16.02 10.46
C GLU A 104 -13.54 -14.79 9.62
N SER A 105 -13.61 -13.58 10.20
CA SER A 105 -13.22 -12.34 9.54
C SER A 105 -11.75 -12.40 9.10
N LYS A 106 -10.84 -12.79 9.99
CA LYS A 106 -9.42 -12.99 9.67
C LYS A 106 -9.21 -13.96 8.51
N ARG A 107 -9.85 -15.13 8.57
CA ARG A 107 -9.71 -16.19 7.57
C ARG A 107 -10.26 -15.78 6.20
N THR A 108 -11.43 -15.14 6.17
CA THR A 108 -12.10 -14.73 4.93
C THR A 108 -11.40 -13.52 4.30
N LEU A 109 -10.94 -12.55 5.10
CA LEU A 109 -10.12 -11.45 4.61
C LEU A 109 -8.81 -11.95 4.00
N TYR A 110 -8.05 -12.79 4.72
CA TYR A 110 -6.80 -13.36 4.19
C TYR A 110 -7.04 -14.09 2.86
N ARG A 111 -8.10 -14.89 2.77
CA ARG A 111 -8.47 -15.59 1.54
C ARG A 111 -8.76 -14.60 0.41
N ARG A 112 -9.59 -13.59 0.66
CA ARG A 112 -9.97 -12.59 -0.35
C ARG A 112 -8.78 -11.80 -0.89
N LEU A 113 -7.84 -11.45 -0.01
CA LEU A 113 -6.59 -10.79 -0.40
C LEU A 113 -5.71 -11.73 -1.24
N LYS A 114 -5.54 -12.98 -0.80
CA LYS A 114 -4.76 -13.97 -1.54
C LYS A 114 -5.34 -14.26 -2.93
N GLU A 115 -6.65 -14.32 -3.05
CA GLU A 115 -7.38 -14.55 -4.32
C GLU A 115 -7.28 -13.37 -5.28
N SER A 116 -6.97 -12.16 -4.80
CA SER A 116 -6.72 -11.03 -5.69
C SER A 116 -5.38 -11.08 -6.42
N LEU A 117 -4.42 -11.86 -5.90
CA LEU A 117 -3.09 -11.93 -6.50
C LEU A 117 -3.13 -12.68 -7.84
N PRO A 118 -2.45 -12.17 -8.88
CA PRO A 118 -2.40 -12.81 -10.19
C PRO A 118 -1.90 -14.25 -10.13
N GLU A 119 -2.59 -15.17 -10.81
CA GLU A 119 -2.18 -16.58 -10.86
C GLU A 119 -0.87 -16.76 -11.64
N GLU A 120 -0.66 -15.91 -12.63
CA GLU A 120 0.54 -15.82 -13.46
C GLU A 120 1.77 -15.23 -12.73
N SER A 121 1.60 -14.78 -11.48
CA SER A 121 2.69 -14.28 -10.64
C SER A 121 2.89 -15.13 -9.37
N PRO A 122 3.44 -16.36 -9.48
CA PRO A 122 3.86 -17.13 -8.31
C PRO A 122 4.77 -16.36 -7.33
N PRO A 123 5.71 -15.52 -7.77
CA PRO A 123 6.53 -14.67 -6.90
C PRO A 123 5.73 -13.76 -5.96
N GLN A 124 4.69 -13.06 -6.44
CA GLN A 124 3.85 -12.21 -5.59
C GLN A 124 3.09 -13.04 -4.55
N ARG A 125 2.55 -14.19 -4.96
CA ARG A 125 1.85 -15.13 -4.05
C ARG A 125 2.80 -15.67 -2.98
N LEU A 126 4.06 -15.92 -3.33
CA LEU A 126 5.08 -16.34 -2.38
C LEU A 126 5.40 -15.23 -1.39
N LEU A 127 5.64 -14.00 -1.84
CA LEU A 127 5.90 -12.85 -0.96
C LEU A 127 4.75 -12.64 0.04
N PHE A 128 3.51 -12.62 -0.45
CA PHE A 128 2.33 -12.46 0.38
C PHE A 128 2.23 -13.58 1.42
N ARG A 129 2.33 -14.85 0.99
CA ARG A 129 2.29 -16.00 1.91
C ARG A 129 3.41 -15.93 2.96
N ALA A 130 4.64 -15.69 2.52
CA ALA A 130 5.82 -15.62 3.37
C ALA A 130 5.70 -14.53 4.44
N PHE A 131 5.11 -13.38 4.11
CA PHE A 131 4.81 -12.33 5.08
C PHE A 131 3.88 -12.84 6.20
N PHE A 132 2.70 -13.37 5.85
CA PHE A 132 1.74 -13.84 6.86
C PHE A 132 2.24 -15.05 7.66
N GLU A 133 3.04 -15.93 7.05
CA GLU A 133 3.65 -17.08 7.74
C GLU A 133 4.72 -16.64 8.74
N SER A 134 5.51 -15.63 8.39
CA SER A 134 6.64 -15.18 9.21
C SER A 134 6.23 -14.39 10.44
N PHE A 135 5.09 -13.69 10.39
CA PHE A 135 4.66 -12.75 11.42
C PHE A 135 3.32 -13.13 12.08
N ARG A 136 2.86 -14.40 11.99
CA ARG A 136 1.50 -14.84 12.38
C ARG A 136 0.97 -14.25 13.70
N SER A 137 1.79 -14.20 14.74
CA SER A 137 1.42 -13.69 16.07
C SER A 137 1.40 -12.16 16.18
N GLU A 138 2.14 -11.48 15.30
CA GLU A 138 2.35 -10.03 15.28
C GLU A 138 1.43 -9.33 14.27
N VAL A 139 0.97 -10.06 13.24
CA VAL A 139 0.13 -9.54 12.14
C VAL A 139 -0.95 -8.58 12.62
N PRO A 140 -1.76 -8.86 13.68
CA PRO A 140 -2.82 -7.95 14.10
C PRO A 140 -2.35 -6.51 14.38
N ALA A 141 -1.14 -6.35 14.92
CA ALA A 141 -0.55 -5.04 15.24
C ALA A 141 0.24 -4.44 14.07
N LEU A 142 0.68 -5.27 13.11
CA LEU A 142 1.48 -4.84 11.97
C LEU A 142 0.63 -4.08 10.93
N PRO A 143 1.26 -3.22 10.10
CA PRO A 143 0.62 -2.63 8.94
C PRO A 143 0.04 -3.71 8.00
N ALA A 144 -1.16 -3.46 7.49
CA ALA A 144 -1.81 -4.37 6.55
C ALA A 144 -1.07 -4.38 5.22
N LEU A 145 -0.62 -5.57 4.76
CA LEU A 145 -0.05 -5.77 3.44
C LEU A 145 -1.18 -5.86 2.41
N LEU A 146 -1.45 -4.75 1.72
CA LEU A 146 -2.53 -4.63 0.76
C LEU A 146 -2.05 -5.04 -0.63
N PRO A 147 -2.61 -6.09 -1.25
CA PRO A 147 -2.27 -6.48 -2.61
C PRO A 147 -3.03 -5.67 -3.66
N GLU A 148 -2.49 -5.60 -4.87
CA GLU A 148 -3.15 -5.10 -6.09
C GLU A 148 -3.84 -3.75 -5.88
N VAL A 149 -3.06 -2.74 -5.51
CA VAL A 149 -3.56 -1.43 -5.10
C VAL A 149 -3.61 -0.48 -6.28
N TRP A 150 -4.77 0.15 -6.48
CA TRP A 150 -4.99 1.17 -7.48
C TRP A 150 -4.95 2.54 -6.85
N LEU A 151 -4.02 3.38 -7.31
CA LEU A 151 -4.01 4.78 -6.89
C LEU A 151 -5.23 5.53 -7.45
N HIS A 152 -5.94 6.20 -6.55
CA HIS A 152 -7.01 7.11 -6.91
C HIS A 152 -6.47 8.29 -7.74
N TRP A 153 -7.12 8.63 -8.86
CA TRP A 153 -6.66 9.74 -9.68
C TRP A 153 -7.78 10.59 -10.33
N ASP A 154 -7.52 11.91 -10.42
CA ASP A 154 -8.35 12.96 -11.07
C ASP A 154 -8.42 12.76 -12.61
N PRO A 155 -9.62 12.68 -13.22
CA PRO A 155 -9.83 12.55 -14.66
C PRO A 155 -8.94 13.41 -15.56
N LYS A 156 -8.50 14.60 -15.10
CA LYS A 156 -7.66 15.52 -15.87
C LYS A 156 -6.32 14.92 -16.28
N THR A 157 -5.63 14.18 -15.40
CA THR A 157 -4.30 13.64 -15.71
C THR A 157 -4.37 12.37 -16.56
N VAL A 158 -5.48 11.63 -16.51
CA VAL A 158 -5.72 10.50 -17.43
C VAL A 158 -5.78 11.02 -18.87
N ARG A 159 -6.42 12.19 -19.06
CA ARG A 159 -6.51 12.86 -20.36
C ARG A 159 -5.17 13.39 -20.87
N GLU A 160 -4.28 13.77 -19.97
CA GLU A 160 -2.94 14.30 -20.30
C GLU A 160 -1.88 13.19 -20.52
N ARG A 161 -1.95 12.06 -19.80
CA ARG A 161 -0.92 11.01 -19.81
C ARG A 161 -1.29 9.76 -20.61
N GLY A 162 -2.53 9.65 -21.08
CA GLY A 162 -3.03 8.55 -21.90
C GLY A 162 -3.31 7.25 -21.13
N PRO A 163 -3.94 6.26 -21.78
CA PRO A 163 -4.36 5.00 -21.15
C PRO A 163 -3.20 4.10 -20.71
N ASP A 164 -2.05 4.12 -21.38
CA ASP A 164 -0.88 3.30 -20.99
C ASP A 164 -0.20 3.77 -19.70
N ALA A 165 -0.38 5.04 -19.33
CA ALA A 165 0.04 5.53 -18.02
C ALA A 165 -0.74 4.84 -16.89
N LEU A 166 -1.97 4.35 -17.17
CA LEU A 166 -2.86 3.74 -16.18
C LEU A 166 -2.41 2.35 -15.73
N ALA A 167 -1.77 1.58 -16.59
CA ALA A 167 -1.20 0.28 -16.24
C ALA A 167 -0.05 0.39 -15.21
N ARG A 168 0.59 1.56 -15.12
CA ARG A 168 1.68 1.84 -14.17
C ARG A 168 1.20 2.37 -12.81
N PHE A 169 -0.12 2.43 -12.58
CA PHE A 169 -0.72 2.90 -11.33
C PHE A 169 -1.35 1.78 -10.48
N ARG A 170 -1.22 0.53 -10.92
CA ARG A 170 -1.43 -0.64 -10.07
C ARG A 170 -0.11 -0.98 -9.41
N MET A 171 -0.10 -1.02 -8.09
CA MET A 171 1.02 -1.45 -7.27
C MET A 171 0.79 -2.89 -6.82
N ASP A 172 1.82 -3.72 -6.82
CA ASP A 172 1.69 -5.10 -6.36
C ASP A 172 1.31 -5.15 -4.87
N PHE A 173 2.02 -4.38 -4.03
CA PHE A 173 1.67 -4.23 -2.62
C PHE A 173 1.86 -2.81 -2.07
N LEU A 174 0.98 -2.43 -1.12
CA LEU A 174 1.08 -1.19 -0.35
C LEU A 174 1.07 -1.49 1.16
N LEU A 175 1.90 -0.76 1.90
CA LEU A 175 1.77 -0.59 3.34
C LEU A 175 1.57 0.88 3.68
N LEU A 176 0.65 1.14 4.60
CA LEU A 176 0.43 2.46 5.18
C LEU A 176 0.86 2.42 6.63
N LEU A 177 2.02 3.01 6.92
CA LEU A 177 2.69 2.99 8.21
C LEU A 177 2.37 4.27 9.01
N PRO A 178 2.74 4.29 10.31
CA PRO A 178 2.72 5.50 11.11
C PRO A 178 3.47 6.66 10.47
N ALA A 179 3.14 7.88 10.91
CA ALA A 179 3.76 9.12 10.43
C ALA A 179 3.65 9.35 8.91
N ASN A 180 2.54 8.86 8.31
CA ASN A 180 2.24 8.98 6.88
C ASN A 180 3.29 8.33 5.96
N VAL A 181 4.01 7.32 6.44
CA VAL A 181 4.93 6.55 5.61
C VAL A 181 4.11 5.63 4.70
N ARG A 182 4.31 5.75 3.37
CA ARG A 182 3.66 4.92 2.35
C ARG A 182 4.72 4.09 1.67
N ILE A 183 4.62 2.76 1.77
CA ILE A 183 5.61 1.85 1.21
C ILE A 183 4.98 1.07 0.08
N VAL A 184 5.61 1.10 -1.09
CA VAL A 184 5.25 0.28 -2.24
C VAL A 184 6.25 -0.85 -2.34
N ILE A 185 5.77 -2.07 -2.51
CA ILE A 185 6.60 -3.25 -2.78
C ILE A 185 6.16 -3.81 -4.12
N GLU A 186 7.08 -3.87 -5.08
CA GLU A 186 6.86 -4.43 -6.42
C GLU A 186 7.63 -5.74 -6.59
N VAL A 187 7.08 -6.65 -7.40
CA VAL A 187 7.72 -7.92 -7.76
C VAL A 187 7.95 -7.98 -9.26
N ASP A 188 9.21 -7.74 -9.65
CA ASP A 188 9.61 -7.57 -11.04
C ASP A 188 9.90 -8.92 -11.71
N GLY A 189 8.95 -9.40 -12.52
CA GLY A 189 9.13 -10.49 -13.47
C GLY A 189 9.80 -10.09 -14.80
N LYS A 190 10.09 -11.08 -15.66
CA LYS A 190 10.74 -10.89 -16.98
C LYS A 190 10.05 -9.85 -17.86
N SER A 191 8.72 -9.82 -17.86
CA SER A 191 7.89 -8.89 -18.65
C SER A 191 8.23 -7.41 -18.43
N HIS A 192 8.79 -7.06 -17.28
CA HIS A 192 9.18 -5.68 -16.96
C HIS A 192 10.43 -5.19 -17.70
N TYR A 193 11.28 -6.09 -18.18
CA TYR A 193 12.54 -5.74 -18.82
C TYR A 193 12.78 -6.49 -20.14
N THR A 194 11.83 -7.28 -20.63
CA THR A 194 11.93 -7.97 -21.93
C THR A 194 10.89 -7.50 -22.95
N ASP A 195 11.24 -7.55 -24.24
CA ASP A 195 10.31 -7.40 -25.36
C ASP A 195 9.34 -8.60 -25.46
N GLU A 196 8.44 -8.57 -26.44
CA GLU A 196 7.45 -9.65 -26.69
C GLU A 196 8.11 -10.98 -27.05
N ASN A 197 9.37 -10.96 -27.52
CA ASN A 197 10.15 -12.14 -27.84
C ASN A 197 11.03 -12.60 -26.65
N GLY A 198 10.88 -11.99 -25.47
CA GLY A 198 11.64 -12.33 -24.27
C GLY A 198 13.09 -11.80 -24.26
N ARG A 199 13.47 -10.91 -25.18
CA ARG A 199 14.81 -10.30 -25.22
C ARG A 199 14.87 -9.06 -24.36
N ALA A 200 16.01 -8.78 -23.73
CA ALA A 200 16.18 -7.59 -22.92
C ALA A 200 15.83 -6.30 -23.70
N CYS A 201 15.03 -5.43 -23.08
CA CYS A 201 14.52 -4.20 -23.67
C CYS A 201 14.90 -3.00 -22.78
N ALA A 202 15.94 -2.28 -23.17
CA ALA A 202 16.45 -1.13 -22.43
C ALA A 202 15.37 -0.03 -22.25
N THR A 203 14.51 0.17 -23.24
CA THR A 203 13.43 1.16 -23.19
C THR A 203 12.39 0.82 -22.13
N LYS A 204 11.97 -0.46 -22.02
CA LYS A 204 11.05 -0.90 -20.95
C LYS A 204 11.66 -0.73 -19.57
N TYR A 205 12.91 -1.14 -19.42
CA TYR A 205 13.65 -0.96 -18.16
C TYR A 205 13.77 0.52 -17.77
N ALA A 206 14.16 1.39 -18.71
CA ALA A 206 14.27 2.84 -18.45
C ALA A 206 12.92 3.47 -18.06
N ALA A 207 11.82 3.03 -18.70
CA ALA A 207 10.48 3.48 -18.37
C ALA A 207 10.03 3.03 -16.97
N MET A 208 10.36 1.78 -16.57
CA MET A 208 10.12 1.27 -15.21
C MET A 208 10.89 2.09 -14.17
N MET A 209 12.17 2.37 -14.43
CA MET A 209 12.98 3.21 -13.54
C MET A 209 12.48 4.65 -13.45
N ALA A 210 11.90 5.20 -14.53
CA ALA A 210 11.24 6.50 -14.49
C ALA A 210 10.00 6.47 -13.58
N ALA A 211 9.16 5.46 -13.71
CA ALA A 211 7.98 5.29 -12.85
C ALA A 211 8.35 5.12 -11.36
N ASP A 212 9.43 4.37 -11.07
CA ASP A 212 9.96 4.24 -9.70
C ASP A 212 10.32 5.61 -9.09
N ARG A 213 11.02 6.45 -9.87
CA ARG A 213 11.37 7.81 -9.44
C ARG A 213 10.13 8.69 -9.25
N ASP A 214 9.15 8.59 -10.14
CA ASP A 214 7.90 9.35 -10.02
C ASP A 214 7.17 9.01 -8.71
N LEU A 215 7.11 7.72 -8.33
CA LEU A 215 6.54 7.28 -7.05
C LEU A 215 7.34 7.81 -5.86
N ARG A 216 8.67 7.73 -5.90
CA ARG A 216 9.52 8.28 -4.84
C ARG A 216 9.34 9.78 -4.66
N LEU A 217 9.28 10.53 -5.77
CA LEU A 217 9.02 11.97 -5.76
C LEU A 217 7.61 12.31 -5.27
N ALA A 218 6.64 11.41 -5.47
CA ALA A 218 5.30 11.51 -4.89
C ALA A 218 5.24 11.16 -3.39
N GLY A 219 6.36 10.76 -2.78
CA GLY A 219 6.48 10.51 -1.34
C GLY A 219 6.33 9.04 -0.91
N TYR A 220 6.38 8.11 -1.87
CA TYR A 220 6.38 6.68 -1.59
C TYR A 220 7.82 6.16 -1.37
N ASP A 221 8.00 5.28 -0.40
CA ASP A 221 9.21 4.46 -0.32
C ASP A 221 9.00 3.19 -1.14
N VAL A 222 9.72 3.07 -2.25
CA VAL A 222 9.58 1.93 -3.18
C VAL A 222 10.66 0.88 -2.90
N TYR A 223 10.26 -0.39 -2.83
CA TYR A 223 11.13 -1.55 -2.74
C TYR A 223 10.74 -2.54 -3.83
N ARG A 224 11.73 -3.15 -4.49
CA ARG A 224 11.51 -4.07 -5.62
C ARG A 224 12.19 -5.40 -5.33
N PHE A 225 11.48 -6.49 -5.57
CA PHE A 225 12.02 -7.85 -5.59
C PHE A 225 12.08 -8.34 -7.02
N GLY A 226 13.22 -8.88 -7.45
CA GLY A 226 13.24 -9.69 -8.67
C GLY A 226 12.45 -10.98 -8.46
N ALA A 227 11.71 -11.43 -9.49
CA ALA A 227 10.98 -12.69 -9.42
C ALA A 227 11.85 -13.89 -9.01
N VAL A 228 13.13 -13.88 -9.43
CA VAL A 228 14.14 -14.90 -9.08
C VAL A 228 14.49 -14.95 -7.60
N GLU A 229 14.14 -13.90 -6.84
CA GLU A 229 14.31 -13.87 -5.38
C GLU A 229 13.15 -14.56 -4.64
N LEU A 230 12.14 -15.06 -5.36
CA LEU A 230 10.86 -15.52 -4.83
C LEU A 230 10.38 -16.77 -5.60
N GLU A 231 11.27 -17.74 -5.84
CA GLU A 231 10.98 -18.94 -6.64
C GLU A 231 10.76 -20.20 -5.79
N SER A 232 11.35 -20.27 -4.60
CA SER A 232 11.30 -21.45 -3.74
C SER A 232 10.94 -21.13 -2.30
N ASP A 233 10.48 -22.14 -1.55
CA ASP A 233 10.11 -21.96 -0.15
C ASP A 233 11.29 -21.55 0.75
N ASP A 234 12.54 -21.78 0.32
CA ASP A 234 13.75 -21.29 1.00
C ASP A 234 13.82 -19.74 0.99
N ASP A 235 13.14 -19.09 0.04
CA ASP A 235 13.08 -17.63 -0.09
C ASP A 235 12.16 -16.98 0.96
N VAL A 236 11.36 -17.76 1.70
CA VAL A 236 10.53 -17.26 2.83
C VAL A 236 11.41 -16.54 3.85
N LYS A 237 12.62 -17.05 4.11
CA LYS A 237 13.56 -16.40 5.03
C LYS A 237 13.99 -15.02 4.53
N ARG A 238 14.22 -14.85 3.23
CA ARG A 238 14.60 -13.56 2.63
C ARG A 238 13.48 -12.53 2.82
N VAL A 239 12.24 -12.93 2.56
CA VAL A 239 11.07 -12.07 2.78
C VAL A 239 10.95 -11.67 4.25
N LYS A 240 11.08 -12.64 5.17
CA LYS A 240 11.08 -12.37 6.61
C LYS A 240 12.14 -11.35 7.03
N ASP A 241 13.38 -11.58 6.63
CA ASP A 241 14.51 -10.72 7.00
C ASP A 241 14.33 -9.30 6.44
N PHE A 242 13.81 -9.17 5.21
CA PHE A 242 13.47 -7.88 4.62
C PHE A 242 12.43 -7.13 5.45
N PHE A 243 11.27 -7.75 5.75
CA PHE A 243 10.21 -7.07 6.51
C PHE A 243 10.65 -6.74 7.94
N ALA A 244 11.44 -7.60 8.59
CA ALA A 244 12.02 -7.30 9.89
C ALA A 244 12.93 -6.06 9.84
N ALA A 245 13.80 -5.96 8.82
CA ALA A 245 14.64 -4.79 8.61
C ALA A 245 13.83 -3.53 8.25
N LEU A 246 12.78 -3.69 7.44
CA LEU A 246 11.85 -2.63 7.06
C LEU A 246 11.14 -2.05 8.29
N PHE A 247 10.55 -2.91 9.11
CA PHE A 247 9.86 -2.49 10.33
C PHE A 247 10.80 -1.86 11.34
N LYS A 248 12.02 -2.41 11.50
CA LYS A 248 13.07 -1.76 12.30
C LYS A 248 13.43 -0.37 11.78
N LYS A 249 13.58 -0.19 10.46
CA LYS A 249 13.90 1.11 9.84
C LYS A 249 12.83 2.16 10.13
N TYR A 250 11.56 1.78 10.09
CA TYR A 250 10.44 2.71 10.27
C TYR A 250 9.88 2.74 11.70
N GLY A 251 10.50 2.04 12.65
CA GLY A 251 10.05 2.00 14.04
C GLY A 251 8.68 1.35 14.22
N VAL A 252 8.30 0.42 13.36
CA VAL A 252 7.07 -0.36 13.50
C VAL A 252 7.31 -1.41 14.60
N THR A 253 6.59 -1.29 15.70
CA THR A 253 6.59 -2.27 16.78
C THR A 253 5.30 -3.11 16.72
N ALA A 254 5.43 -4.40 16.99
CA ALA A 254 4.28 -5.30 17.13
C ALA A 254 3.65 -5.24 18.55
N GLU A 255 3.98 -4.19 19.33
CA GLU A 255 3.58 -4.10 20.73
C GLU A 255 2.05 -3.97 20.86
N ARG A 256 1.53 -4.74 21.83
CA ARG A 256 0.10 -4.94 22.12
C ARG A 256 -0.53 -3.73 22.80
#